data_AF-A0A954CCP7-F1
#
_entry.id   AF-A0A954CCP7-F1
#
_cell.length_a   1.000
_cell.length_b   1.000
_cell.length_c   1.000
_cell.angle_alpha   90.00
_cell.angle_beta   90.00
_cell.angle_gamma   90.00
#
_symmetry.space_group_name_H-M   'P 1'
#
loop_
_entity.id
_entity.type
_entity.pdbx_description
1 polymer ?
#
loop_
_entity_poly.entity_id
_entity_poly.type
_entity_poly.pdbx_seq_one_letter_code
_entity_poly.pdbx_strand_id
1 'polypeptide(L)' 'MKPTTQHVFKHHLYEYKKGVRHLFMMTVSAAEAAAMAQHLASASIDHYLQELSPQKANLFFGRAAVV' A
#
# COMPACT_ATOMS: atom_id res chain seq x y z
N MET A 1 16.61 2.79 15.47
CA MET A 1 15.14 2.68 15.57
C MET A 1 14.61 2.17 14.23
N LYS A 2 13.77 1.11 14.18
CA LYS A 2 13.19 0.63 12.91
C LYS A 2 12.00 1.53 12.52
N PRO A 3 11.85 1.92 11.24
CA PRO A 3 10.70 2.72 10.81
C PRO A 3 9.40 1.92 10.99
N THR A 4 8.33 2.61 11.38
CA THR A 4 7.01 2.01 11.53
C THR A 4 6.35 1.74 10.18
N THR A 5 5.41 0.79 10.11
CA THR A 5 4.66 0.48 8.90
C THR A 5 4.02 1.73 8.28
N GLN A 6 3.45 2.59 9.12
CA GLN A 6 2.83 3.85 8.70
C GLN A 6 3.84 4.84 8.09
N HIS A 7 5.06 4.91 8.63
CA HIS A 7 6.10 5.76 8.07
C HIS A 7 6.53 5.26 6.68
N VAL A 8 6.70 3.94 6.53
CA VAL A 8 7.01 3.31 5.24
C VAL A 8 5.90 3.55 4.22
N PHE A 9 4.63 3.39 4.61
CA PHE A 9 3.48 3.64 3.73
C PHE A 9 3.44 5.09 3.22
N LYS A 10 3.61 6.07 4.11
CA LYS A 10 3.67 7.50 3.72
C LYS A 10 4.83 7.79 2.79
N HIS A 11 5.99 7.16 3.01
CA HIS A 11 7.14 7.31 2.15
C HIS A 11 6.88 6.77 0.74
N HIS A 12 6.28 5.59 0.61
CA HIS A 12 5.91 5.04 -0.69
C HIS A 12 4.86 5.88 -1.41
N LEU A 13 3.87 6.44 -0.70
CA LEU A 13 2.94 7.41 -1.28
C LEU A 13 3.65 8.67 -1.81
N TYR A 14 4.67 9.15 -1.10
CA TYR A 14 5.48 10.27 -1.57
C TYR A 14 6.25 9.91 -2.86
N GLU A 15 6.91 8.74 -2.89
CA GLU A 15 7.61 8.24 -4.08
C GLU A 15 6.67 8.05 -5.28
N TYR A 16 5.47 7.50 -5.05
CA TYR A 16 4.44 7.37 -6.07
C TYR A 16 4.04 8.72 -6.65
N LYS A 17 3.74 9.71 -5.79
CA LYS A 17 3.36 11.07 -6.21
C LYS A 17 4.48 11.80 -6.97
N LYS A 18 5.74 11.48 -6.67
CA LYS A 18 6.91 12.00 -7.38
C LYS A 18 7.22 11.25 -8.68
N GLY A 19 6.50 10.15 -8.96
CA GLY A 19 6.71 9.33 -10.16
C GLY A 19 8.00 8.48 -10.11
N VAL A 20 8.58 8.27 -8.93
CA VAL A 20 9.83 7.51 -8.76
C VAL A 20 9.64 6.04 -9.08
N ARG A 21 8.49 5.48 -8.69
CA ARG A 21 8.10 4.08 -8.93
C ARG A 21 6.60 4.02 -9.17
N HIS A 22 6.18 3.08 -10.01
CA HIS A 22 4.78 2.96 -10.46
C HIS A 22 3.98 1.84 -9.78
N LEU A 23 4.64 0.94 -9.06
CA LEU A 23 4.01 -0.15 -8.32
C LEU A 23 4.76 -0.37 -7.01
N PHE A 24 3.99 -0.53 -5.93
CA PHE A 24 4.48 -0.83 -4.59
C PHE A 24 3.78 -2.06 -4.07
N MET A 25 4.47 -2.84 -3.25
CA MET A 25 3.91 -3.98 -2.51
C MET A 25 4.36 -3.87 -1.06
N MET A 26 3.40 -3.95 -0.14
CA MET A 26 3.67 -4.03 1.30
C MET A 26 3.02 -5.29 1.88
N THR A 27 3.79 -6.08 2.61
CA THR A 27 3.23 -7.15 3.44
C THR A 27 2.96 -6.61 4.84
N VAL A 28 1.68 -6.56 5.23
CA VAL A 28 1.23 -5.98 6.49
C VAL A 28 0.15 -6.87 7.14
N SER A 29 -0.27 -6.54 8.35
CA SER A 29 -1.42 -7.24 8.95
C SER A 29 -2.70 -6.99 8.15
N ALA A 30 -3.67 -7.90 8.20
CA ALA A 30 -4.95 -7.74 7.52
C ALA A 30 -5.67 -6.44 7.92
N ALA A 31 -5.60 -6.06 9.21
CA ALA A 31 -6.18 -4.81 9.72
C ALA A 31 -5.47 -3.56 9.17
N GLU A 32 -4.13 -3.56 9.14
CA GLU A 32 -3.37 -2.47 8.52
C GLU A 32 -3.66 -2.35 7.02
N ALA A 33 -3.75 -3.48 6.31
CA ALA A 33 -4.03 -3.50 4.88
C ALA A 33 -5.39 -2.89 4.56
N ALA A 34 -6.43 -3.24 5.33
CA ALA A 34 -7.77 -2.66 5.17
C ALA A 34 -7.77 -1.14 5.38
N ALA A 35 -7.12 -0.65 6.44
CA ALA A 35 -7.02 0.78 6.71
C ALA A 35 -6.24 1.54 5.61
N MET A 36 -5.15 0.96 5.11
CA MET A 36 -4.36 1.53 4.02
C MET A 36 -5.12 1.51 2.69
N ALA A 37 -5.85 0.44 2.38
CA ALA A 37 -6.69 0.34 1.19
C ALA A 37 -7.80 1.41 1.19
N GLN A 38 -8.46 1.65 2.33
CA GLN A 38 -9.42 2.75 2.48
C GLN A 38 -8.78 4.11 2.21
N HIS A 39 -7.57 4.35 2.73
CA HIS A 39 -6.81 5.57 2.43
C HIS A 39 -6.54 5.72 0.94
N LEU A 40 -6.05 4.66 0.27
CA LEU A 40 -5.76 4.67 -1.17
C LEU A 40 -7.02 4.92 -2.00
N ALA A 41 -8.13 4.28 -1.66
CA ALA A 41 -9.43 4.50 -2.31
C ALA A 41 -9.87 5.97 -2.21
N SER A 42 -9.79 6.58 -1.03
CA SER A 42 -10.13 8.01 -0.84
C SER A 42 -9.22 8.96 -1.63
N ALA A 43 -7.99 8.53 -1.90
CA ALA A 43 -7.01 9.27 -2.69
C ALA A 43 -7.10 8.97 -4.20
N SER A 44 -8.06 8.14 -4.63
CA SER A 44 -8.19 7.67 -6.02
C SER A 44 -6.90 7.01 -6.55
N ILE A 45 -6.22 6.22 -5.70
CA ILE A 45 -5.04 5.44 -6.06
C ILE A 45 -5.45 3.98 -6.23
N ASP A 46 -5.18 3.43 -7.41
CA ASP A 46 -5.43 2.02 -7.70
C ASP A 46 -4.65 1.13 -6.75
N HIS A 47 -5.32 0.11 -6.24
CA HIS A 47 -4.74 -0.85 -5.31
C HIS A 47 -5.39 -2.23 -5.45
N TYR A 48 -4.64 -3.26 -5.07
CA TYR A 48 -5.08 -4.64 -5.02
C TYR A 48 -4.67 -5.26 -3.68
N LEU A 49 -5.63 -5.89 -3.02
CA LEU A 49 -5.41 -6.61 -1.77
C LEU A 49 -5.33 -8.11 -2.05
N GLN A 50 -4.19 -8.70 -1.75
CA GLN A 50 -4.00 -10.15 -1.79
C GLN A 50 -3.96 -10.68 -0.35
N GLU A 51 -5.01 -11.39 0.04
CA GLU A 51 -5.02 -12.11 1.31
C GLU A 51 -4.00 -13.25 1.30
N LEU A 52 -3.15 -13.32 2.34
CA LEU A 52 -2.18 -14.41 2.52
C LEU A 52 -2.63 -15.34 3.64
N SER A 53 -3.22 -14.79 4.70
CA SER A 53 -3.85 -15.49 5.80
C SER A 53 -4.87 -14.56 6.48
N PRO A 54 -5.67 -15.05 7.44
CA PRO A 54 -6.58 -14.18 8.20
C PRO A 54 -5.88 -13.06 8.98
N GLN A 55 -4.56 -13.12 9.16
CA GLN A 55 -3.76 -12.11 9.88
C GLN A 55 -2.84 -11.29 8.98
N LYS A 56 -2.61 -11.69 7.72
CA LYS A 56 -1.62 -11.07 6.84
C LYS A 56 -2.15 -10.91 5.42
N ALA A 57 -1.78 -9.79 4.79
CA ALA A 57 -2.07 -9.51 3.39
C ALA A 57 -0.91 -8.79 2.72
N ASN A 58 -0.81 -8.95 1.41
CA ASN A 58 -0.06 -8.04 0.56
C ASN A 58 -1.01 -6.95 0.06
N LEU A 59 -0.59 -5.69 0.21
CA LEU A 59 -1.24 -4.54 -0.40
C LEU A 59 -0.37 -4.06 -1.55
N PHE A 60 -0.90 -4.20 -2.76
CA PHE A 60 -0.35 -3.61 -3.97
C PHE A 60 -1.00 -2.26 -4.23
N PHE A 61 -0.25 -1.25 -4.65
CA PHE A 61 -0.80 0.02 -5.10
C PHE A 61 0.12 0.74 -6.08
N GLY A 62 -0.45 1.59 -6.93
CA GLY A 62 0.32 2.17 -8.03
C GLY A 62 -0.51 2.70 -9.18
N ARG A 63 0.01 2.58 -10.40
CA ARG A 63 -0.71 2.89 -11.64
C ARG A 63 -1.66 1.75 -11.99
N ALA A 64 -2.91 2.06 -12.36
CA ALA A 64 -3.92 1.11 -12.82
C ALA A 64 -3.39 -0.01 -13.74
N ALA A 65 -2.53 0.32 -14.71
CA ALA A 65 -2.02 -0.64 -15.70
C ALA A 65 -1.12 -1.74 -15.12
N VAL A 66 -0.63 -1.59 -13.88
CA VAL A 66 0.34 -2.50 -13.25
C VAL A 66 -0.05 -2.94 -11.85
N VAL A 67 -1.19 -2.48 -11.35
CA VAL A 67 -1.73 -2.86 -10.03
C VAL A 67 -2.55 -4.13 -10.16
#